data_AF-A0A7K3SBQ5-F1
#
_entry.id   AF-A0A7K3SBQ5-F1
#
_cell.length_a   1.000
_cell.length_b   1.000
_cell.length_c   1.000
_cell.angle_alpha   90.00
_cell.angle_beta   90.00
_cell.angle_gamma   90.00
#
_symmetry.space_group_name_H-M   'P 1'
#
loop_
_entity.id
_entity.type
_entity.pdbx_description
1 polymer ?
#
loop_
_entity_poly.entity_id
_entity_poly.type
_entity_poly.pdbx_seq_one_letter_code
_entity_poly.pdbx_strand_id
1 'polypeptide(L)'
;LLKEVQQAPSAGERRAGFTTAVPAGLRVDPPRDGDPAGALRLSSQPEDLSEEALAQLVCTYTESDALVQDGSVVLGGPGDYPPRGYLCTSQTKSRPGDLATPDALRLD
;
A
#
# COMPACT_ATOMS: atom_id res chain seq x y z
N LEU A 1 6.19 -1.83 -9.82
CA LEU A 1 4.87 -1.44 -9.27
C LEU A 1 4.84 -0.05 -8.64
N LEU A 2 5.77 0.31 -7.73
CA LEU A 2 5.76 1.65 -7.13
C LEU A 2 5.79 2.79 -8.16
N LYS A 3 6.71 2.71 -9.13
CA LYS A 3 6.87 3.74 -10.16
C LYS A 3 5.62 3.88 -11.01
N GLU A 4 4.94 2.78 -11.26
CA GLU A 4 3.74 2.68 -12.07
C GLU A 4 2.55 3.34 -11.36
N VAL A 5 2.33 3.07 -10.07
CA VAL A 5 1.25 3.73 -9.32
C VAL A 5 1.53 5.22 -9.04
N GLN A 6 2.80 5.61 -9.02
CA GLN A 6 3.22 7.03 -8.92
C GLN A 6 3.02 7.82 -10.22
N GLN A 7 2.83 7.15 -11.37
CA GLN A 7 2.67 7.86 -12.64
C GLN A 7 1.36 8.64 -12.63
N ALA A 8 1.47 9.94 -12.95
CA ALA A 8 0.30 10.76 -13.19
C ALA A 8 -0.52 10.14 -14.35
N PRO A 9 -1.84 9.96 -14.17
CA PRO A 9 -2.66 9.39 -15.24
C PRO A 9 -2.58 10.25 -16.51
N SER A 10 -2.73 9.58 -17.65
CA SER A 10 -2.75 10.23 -18.96
C SER A 10 -3.85 11.30 -19.03
N ALA A 11 -3.77 12.18 -20.04
CA ALA A 11 -4.80 13.21 -20.21
C ALA A 11 -6.21 12.62 -20.42
N GLY A 12 -6.32 11.42 -21.00
CA GLY A 12 -7.60 10.72 -21.17
C GLY A 12 -8.15 10.20 -19.84
N GLU A 13 -7.31 9.55 -19.06
CA GLU A 13 -7.68 9.02 -17.73
C GLU A 13 -8.03 10.14 -16.75
N ARG A 14 -7.28 11.24 -16.74
CA ARG A 14 -7.63 12.41 -15.94
C ARG A 14 -9.00 13.00 -16.31
N ARG A 15 -9.35 13.01 -17.59
CA ARG A 15 -10.70 13.42 -18.05
C ARG A 15 -11.79 12.45 -17.61
N ALA A 16 -11.44 11.18 -17.39
CA ALA A 16 -12.31 10.17 -16.81
C ALA A 16 -12.30 10.16 -15.26
N GLY A 17 -11.61 11.11 -14.62
CA GLY A 17 -11.59 11.27 -13.16
C GLY A 17 -10.52 10.45 -12.43
N PHE A 18 -9.63 9.76 -13.14
CA PHE A 18 -8.52 9.03 -12.50
C PHE A 18 -7.48 10.00 -11.94
N THR A 19 -6.98 9.66 -10.75
CA THR A 19 -5.94 10.39 -10.03
C THR A 19 -5.00 9.41 -9.34
N THR A 20 -3.78 9.87 -9.03
CA THR A 20 -2.89 9.18 -8.09
C THR A 20 -2.63 10.10 -6.90
N ALA A 21 -2.77 9.56 -5.70
CA ALA A 21 -2.40 10.21 -4.46
C ALA A 21 -0.99 9.79 -4.00
N VAL A 22 -0.39 8.77 -4.64
CA VAL A 22 0.92 8.25 -4.24
C VAL A 22 2.00 9.30 -4.52
N PRO A 23 2.76 9.74 -3.50
CA PRO A 23 3.77 10.77 -3.69
C PRO A 23 4.87 10.32 -4.66
N ALA A 24 5.20 11.14 -5.65
CA ALA A 24 6.25 10.84 -6.64
C ALA A 24 7.65 10.64 -6.01
N GLY A 25 7.87 11.18 -4.81
CA GLY A 25 9.12 11.04 -4.04
C GLY A 25 9.14 9.83 -3.10
N LEU A 26 8.04 9.09 -2.96
CA LEU A 26 8.01 7.89 -2.13
C LEU A 26 8.95 6.84 -2.72
N ARG A 27 9.71 6.16 -1.86
CA ARG A 27 10.63 5.09 -2.26
C ARG A 27 10.34 3.82 -1.48
N VAL A 28 10.76 2.69 -2.04
CA VAL A 28 10.85 1.41 -1.34
C VAL A 28 12.32 1.12 -1.12
N ASP A 29 12.68 0.99 0.15
CA ASP A 29 13.99 0.56 0.62
C ASP A 29 13.96 -0.97 0.86
N PRO A 30 15.14 -1.64 0.89
CA PRO A 30 15.20 -3.07 1.17
C PRO A 30 14.61 -3.44 2.55
N PRO A 31 14.10 -4.68 2.71
CA PRO A 31 13.72 -5.19 4.03
C PRO A 31 14.92 -5.23 4.97
N ARG A 32 14.63 -5.18 6.27
CA ARG A 32 15.62 -5.23 7.35
C ARG A 32 15.69 -6.63 7.97
N ASP A 33 16.74 -6.87 8.74
CA ASP A 33 16.84 -8.07 9.56
C ASP A 33 15.64 -8.16 10.51
N GLY A 34 14.96 -9.32 10.49
CA GLY A 34 13.76 -9.56 11.29
C GLY A 34 12.45 -9.15 10.62
N ASP A 35 12.49 -8.49 9.45
CA ASP A 35 11.27 -8.29 8.67
C ASP A 35 10.75 -9.62 8.14
N PRO A 36 9.42 -9.81 8.07
CA PRO A 36 8.83 -10.92 7.34
C PRO A 36 9.36 -10.96 5.90
N ALA A 37 9.51 -12.17 5.35
CA ALA A 37 9.92 -12.33 3.94
C ALA A 37 9.02 -11.48 3.03
N GLY A 38 9.53 -10.83 1.99
CA GLY A 38 8.65 -10.05 1.09
C GLY A 38 8.06 -8.75 1.67
N ALA A 39 8.39 -8.38 2.92
CA ALA A 39 8.04 -7.07 3.44
C ALA A 39 8.72 -5.95 2.64
N LEU A 40 7.99 -4.85 2.44
CA LEU A 40 8.50 -3.65 1.78
C LEU A 40 8.63 -2.52 2.79
N ARG A 41 9.79 -1.85 2.79
CA ARG A 41 10.03 -0.67 3.64
C ARG A 41 9.82 0.59 2.81
N LEU A 42 8.87 1.42 3.18
CA LEU A 42 8.62 2.72 2.57
C LEU A 42 9.58 3.77 3.15
N SER A 43 9.93 4.79 2.36
CA SER A 43 10.74 5.93 2.83
C SER A 43 10.01 6.88 3.79
N SER A 44 8.71 6.66 4.00
CA SER A 44 7.84 7.34 4.98
C SER A 44 7.10 6.29 5.78
N GLN A 45 6.59 6.63 6.97
CA GLN A 45 5.72 5.70 7.68
C GLN A 45 4.43 5.48 6.85
N PRO A 46 3.94 4.23 6.71
CA PRO A 46 2.68 3.97 6.00
C PRO A 46 1.53 4.85 6.52
N GLU A 47 1.44 5.05 7.83
CA GLU A 47 0.44 5.89 8.51
C GLU A 47 0.60 7.40 8.29
N ASP A 48 1.75 7.86 7.77
CA ASP A 48 1.97 9.26 7.41
C ASP A 48 1.52 9.57 5.97
N LEU A 49 1.18 8.54 5.18
CA LEU A 49 0.58 8.73 3.87
C LEU A 49 -0.89 9.14 4.01
N SER A 50 -1.44 9.80 3.00
CA SER A 50 -2.90 9.98 2.95
C SER A 50 -3.58 8.62 2.84
N GLU A 51 -4.82 8.53 3.33
CA GLU A 51 -5.61 7.30 3.26
C GLU A 51 -5.73 6.80 1.81
N GLU A 52 -5.91 7.71 0.84
CA GLU A 52 -5.95 7.39 -0.59
C GLU A 52 -4.61 6.86 -1.10
N ALA A 53 -3.49 7.48 -0.71
CA ALA A 53 -2.17 7.05 -1.15
C ALA A 53 -1.85 5.65 -0.61
N LEU A 54 -2.12 5.38 0.67
CA LEU A 54 -1.91 4.08 1.27
C LEU A 54 -2.84 3.03 0.65
N ALA A 55 -4.12 3.34 0.45
CA ALA A 55 -5.07 2.41 -0.16
C ALA A 55 -4.68 2.08 -1.62
N GLN A 56 -4.30 3.08 -2.42
CA GLN A 56 -3.83 2.86 -3.79
C GLN A 56 -2.59 1.97 -3.84
N LEU A 57 -1.62 2.17 -2.93
CA LEU A 57 -0.43 1.33 -2.83
C LEU A 57 -0.79 -0.11 -2.46
N VAL A 58 -1.54 -0.29 -1.36
CA VAL A 58 -1.95 -1.62 -0.86
C VAL A 58 -2.72 -2.36 -1.93
N CYS A 59 -3.74 -1.73 -2.52
CA CYS A 59 -4.55 -2.32 -3.57
C CYS A 59 -3.77 -2.63 -4.84
N THR A 60 -2.77 -1.83 -5.21
CA THR A 60 -1.91 -2.16 -6.36
C THR A 60 -1.02 -3.36 -6.06
N TYR A 61 -0.41 -3.41 -4.87
CA TYR A 61 0.51 -4.47 -4.51
C TYR A 61 -0.19 -5.80 -4.24
N THR A 62 -1.44 -5.80 -3.75
CA THR A 62 -2.23 -7.01 -3.57
C THR A 62 -2.61 -7.71 -4.88
N GLU A 63 -2.54 -7.01 -6.02
CA GLU A 63 -2.76 -7.60 -7.35
C GLU A 63 -1.49 -8.27 -7.90
N SER A 64 -0.41 -8.35 -7.09
CA SER A 64 0.85 -9.01 -7.44
C SER A 64 1.17 -10.13 -6.47
N ASP A 65 1.09 -11.37 -6.95
CA ASP A 65 1.40 -12.57 -6.16
C ASP A 65 2.81 -12.57 -5.55
N ALA A 66 3.75 -11.84 -6.15
CA ALA A 66 5.12 -11.71 -5.66
C ALA A 66 5.25 -10.87 -4.37
N LEU A 67 4.24 -10.04 -4.07
CA LEU A 67 4.23 -9.14 -2.91
C LEU A 67 3.23 -9.55 -1.82
N VAL A 68 2.37 -10.53 -2.12
CA VAL A 68 1.32 -10.98 -1.21
C VAL A 68 1.82 -12.11 -0.31
N GLN A 69 1.51 -11.99 0.97
CA GLN A 69 1.72 -13.01 1.99
C GLN A 69 0.44 -13.20 2.80
N ASP A 70 -0.06 -14.43 2.83
CA ASP A 70 -1.29 -14.78 3.55
C ASP A 70 -2.46 -13.83 3.20
N GLY A 71 -2.55 -13.43 1.92
CA GLY A 71 -3.59 -12.53 1.40
C GLY A 71 -3.36 -11.05 1.69
N SER A 72 -2.24 -10.68 2.30
CA SER A 72 -1.90 -9.31 2.69
C SER A 72 -0.58 -8.82 2.10
N VAL A 73 -0.42 -7.51 2.00
CA VAL A 73 0.88 -6.90 1.70
C VAL A 73 1.48 -6.37 3.00
N VAL A 74 2.74 -6.70 3.26
CA VAL A 74 3.43 -6.30 4.49
C VAL A 74 4.24 -5.04 4.24
N LEU A 75 3.83 -3.92 4.85
CA LEU A 75 4.48 -2.61 4.71
C LEU A 75 5.04 -2.13 6.05
N GLY A 76 6.28 -1.66 6.04
CA GLY A 76 6.89 -0.90 7.14
C GLY A 76 7.36 0.46 6.64
N GLY A 77 7.72 1.36 7.55
CA GLY A 77 8.37 2.62 7.21
C GLY A 77 9.82 2.70 7.71
N PRO A 78 10.43 3.90 7.69
CA PRO A 78 11.83 4.09 8.01
C PRO A 78 12.14 4.02 9.51
N GLY A 79 11.13 4.12 10.39
CA GLY A 79 11.31 4.00 11.83
C GLY A 79 11.56 2.55 12.29
N ASP A 80 11.65 2.35 13.61
CA ASP A 80 11.94 1.04 14.22
C ASP A 80 10.68 0.21 14.50
N TYR A 81 9.52 0.71 14.10
CA TYR A 81 8.26 -0.03 14.25
C TYR A 81 8.26 -1.25 13.32
N PRO A 82 7.67 -2.38 13.78
CA PRO A 82 7.51 -3.55 12.94
C PRO A 82 6.62 -3.24 11.74
N PRO A 83 6.86 -3.87 10.58
CA PRO A 83 5.95 -3.75 9.45
C PRO A 83 4.60 -4.39 9.79
N ARG A 84 3.54 -3.95 9.12
CA ARG A 84 2.16 -4.42 9.34
C ARG A 84 1.58 -4.96 8.05
N GLY A 85 0.73 -5.98 8.16
CA GLY A 85 -0.04 -6.51 7.03
C GLY A 85 -1.23 -5.60 6.72
N TYR A 86 -1.44 -5.33 5.43
CA TYR A 86 -2.55 -4.55 4.91
C TYR A 86 -3.33 -5.35 3.88
N LEU A 87 -4.64 -5.18 3.89
CA LEU A 87 -5.58 -5.86 3.00
C LEU A 87 -6.26 -4.84 2.10
N CYS A 88 -6.39 -5.17 0.82
CA CYS A 88 -7.26 -4.45 -0.09
C CYS A 88 -8.62 -5.14 -0.17
N THR A 89 -9.57 -4.69 0.64
CA THR A 89 -10.95 -5.18 0.60
C THR A 89 -11.80 -4.37 -0.38
N SER A 90 -13.02 -4.85 -0.68
CA SER A 90 -14.03 -4.05 -1.40
C SER A 90 -14.38 -2.75 -0.67
N GLN A 91 -14.34 -2.76 0.67
CA GLN A 91 -14.56 -1.59 1.49
C GLN A 91 -13.42 -0.59 1.35
N THR A 92 -12.17 -1.04 1.42
CA THR A 92 -10.97 -0.21 1.17
C THR A 92 -11.00 0.44 -0.23
N LYS A 93 -11.41 -0.31 -1.26
CA LYS A 93 -11.57 0.23 -2.63
C LYS A 93 -12.66 1.32 -2.71
N SER A 94 -13.67 1.26 -1.84
CA SER A 94 -14.80 2.20 -1.83
C SER A 94 -14.60 3.39 -0.87
N ARG A 95 -13.83 3.17 0.19
CA ARG A 95 -13.51 4.11 1.27
C ARG A 95 -12.05 3.88 1.68
N PRO A 96 -11.11 4.66 1.14
CA PRO A 96 -9.68 4.48 1.39
C PRO A 96 -9.28 4.47 2.87
N GLY A 97 -9.98 5.21 3.74
CA GLY A 97 -9.75 5.22 5.18
C GLY A 97 -10.13 3.92 5.90
N ASP A 98 -10.95 3.07 5.28
CA ASP A 98 -11.35 1.75 5.81
C ASP A 98 -10.33 0.68 5.39
N LEU A 99 -9.04 0.96 5.59
CA LEU A 99 -7.94 0.02 5.35
C LEU A 99 -7.94 -1.07 6.42
N ALA A 100 -8.08 -2.32 5.99
CA ALA A 100 -8.11 -3.47 6.89
C ALA A 100 -6.70 -4.07 7.11
N THR A 101 -6.49 -4.65 8.29
CA THR A 101 -5.32 -5.48 8.60
C THR A 101 -5.78 -6.92 8.87
N PRO A 102 -4.94 -7.95 8.64
CA PRO A 102 -5.34 -9.36 8.74
C PRO A 102 -6.01 -9.79 10.06
N ASP A 103 -5.57 -9.24 11.20
CA ASP A 103 -6.18 -9.56 12.50
C ASP A 103 -7.47 -8.78 12.76
N ALA A 104 -7.69 -7.66 12.07
CA ALA A 104 -8.92 -6.87 12.19
C ALA A 104 -10.12 -7.51 11.48
N LEU A 105 -9.89 -8.45 10.53
CA LEU A 105 -10.96 -9.16 9.81
C LEU A 105 -11.50 -10.40 10.53
N ARG A 106 -10.99 -10.77 11.72
CA ARG A 106 -11.65 -11.78 12.56
C ARG A 106 -12.83 -11.19 13.33
N LEU A 107 -13.87 -10.80 12.60
CA LEU A 107 -15.17 -10.43 13.14
C LEU A 107 -16.24 -10.92 12.17
N ASP A 108 -16.46 -12.24 12.11
CA ASP A 108 -17.68 -12.92 11.63
C ASP A 108 -17.70 -14.37 12.15
#